data_AF-A0A832C0I4-F1
#
_entry.id   AF-A0A832C0I4-F1
#
_cell.length_a   1.000
_cell.length_b   1.000
_cell.length_c   1.000
_cell.angle_alpha   90.00
_cell.angle_beta   90.00
_cell.angle_gamma   90.00
#
_symmetry.space_group_name_H-M   'P 1'
#
loop_
_entity.id
_entity.type
_entity.pdbx_description
1 polymer ?
#
loop_
_entity_poly.entity_id
_entity_poly.type
_entity_poly.pdbx_seq_one_letter_code
_entity_poly.pdbx_strand_id
1 'polypeptide(L)' 'MSAPELIVKIKDDIPTLPIVVTRVLNIILDDKSSIKDLSEAVRVDQALVAKVLRVVNSASYGLREKISTVDHA' A
#
# COMPACT_ATOMS: atom_id res chain seq x y z
N MET A 1 19.39 -22.72 3.21
CA MET A 1 18.64 -21.45 3.23
C MET A 1 17.46 -21.64 4.17
N SER A 2 17.39 -20.84 5.22
CA SER A 2 16.44 -21.02 6.32
C SER A 2 15.13 -20.28 6.01
N ALA A 3 13.97 -20.86 6.32
CA ALA A 3 12.65 -20.21 6.19
C ALA A 3 12.57 -18.73 6.62
N PRO A 4 13.24 -18.26 7.70
CA PRO A 4 13.23 -16.84 8.07
C PRO A 4 13.89 -15.89 7.04
N GLU A 5 14.87 -16.34 6.27
CA GLU A 5 15.53 -15.49 5.24
C GLU A 5 14.61 -15.23 4.05
N LEU A 6 13.73 -16.19 3.71
CA LEU A 6 12.70 -16.03 2.68
C LEU A 6 11.69 -14.93 3.03
N ILE A 7 11.27 -14.87 4.30
CA ILE A 7 10.31 -13.85 4.78
C ILE A 7 10.90 -12.44 4.69
N VAL A 8 12.19 -12.30 5.03
CA VAL A 8 12.89 -11.00 4.95
C VAL A 8 13.04 -10.54 3.50
N LYS A 9 13.36 -11.45 2.58
CA LYS A 9 13.59 -11.13 1.16
C LYS A 9 12.30 -10.82 0.39
N ILE A 10 11.18 -11.45 0.78
CA ILE A 10 9.86 -11.14 0.23
C ILE A 10 9.42 -9.71 0.58
N LYS A 11 9.87 -9.16 1.71
CA LYS A 11 9.41 -7.86 2.23
C LYS A 11 9.69 -6.67 1.28
N ASP A 12 10.74 -6.74 0.47
CA ASP A 12 11.17 -5.60 -0.35
C ASP A 12 10.70 -5.66 -1.83
N ASP A 13 10.34 -6.84 -2.35
CA ASP A 13 10.10 -7.04 -3.78
C ASP A 13 8.78 -7.79 -4.11
N ILE A 14 7.73 -7.69 -3.27
CA ILE A 14 6.43 -8.20 -3.73
C ILE A 14 5.93 -7.30 -4.86
N PRO A 15 5.80 -7.83 -6.10
CA PRO A 15 5.27 -7.05 -7.18
C PRO A 15 3.78 -6.81 -6.91
N THR A 16 3.35 -5.57 -7.12
CA THR A 16 1.92 -5.25 -7.11
C THR A 16 1.27 -5.81 -8.36
N LEU A 17 0.03 -6.28 -8.24
CA LEU A 17 -0.72 -6.79 -9.36
C LEU A 17 -0.95 -5.66 -10.38
N PRO A 18 -0.57 -5.82 -11.68
CA PRO A 18 -0.71 -4.76 -12.68
C PRO A 18 -2.14 -4.20 -12.76
N ILE A 19 -3.15 -5.05 -12.62
CA ILE A 19 -4.56 -4.65 -12.65
C ILE A 19 -4.95 -3.71 -11.50
N VAL A 20 -4.34 -3.87 -10.33
CA VAL A 20 -4.61 -3.03 -9.16
C VAL A 20 -4.00 -1.64 -9.36
N VAL A 21 -2.78 -1.57 -9.91
CA VAL A 21 -2.13 -0.30 -10.25
C VAL A 21 -2.97 0.49 -11.27
N THR A 22 -3.42 -0.15 -12.34
CA THR A 22 -4.28 0.50 -13.35
C THR A 22 -5.58 1.00 -12.73
N ARG A 23 -6.22 0.21 -11.86
CA ARG A 23 -7.44 0.63 -11.17
C ARG A 23 -7.21 1.85 -10.27
N VAL A 24 -6.12 1.84 -9.49
CA VAL A 24 -5.75 2.97 -8.63
C VAL A 24 -5.53 4.24 -9.44
N LEU A 25 -4.82 4.15 -10.57
CA LEU A 25 -4.60 5.31 -11.45
C LEU A 25 -5.92 5.84 -12.02
N ASN A 26 -6.84 4.97 -12.43
CA ASN A 26 -8.15 5.38 -12.93
C ASN A 26 -8.99 6.10 -11.86
N ILE A 27 -8.93 5.65 -10.61
CA ILE A 27 -9.64 6.26 -9.48
C ILE A 27 -9.06 7.66 -9.17
N ILE A 28 -7.73 7.80 -9.18
CA ILE A 28 -7.05 9.08 -8.91
C ILE A 28 -7.39 10.12 -9.99
N LEU A 29 -7.59 9.68 -11.23
CA LEU A 29 -7.88 10.55 -12.38
C LEU A 29 -9.38 10.85 -12.55
N ASP A 30 -10.26 10.28 -11.72
CA ASP A 30 -11.71 10.49 -11.80
C ASP A 30 -12.19 11.43 -10.68
N ASP A 31 -12.60 12.64 -11.07
CA ASP A 31 -13.10 13.66 -10.15
C ASP A 31 -14.38 13.27 -9.39
N LYS A 32 -15.05 12.17 -9.79
CA LYS A 32 -16.23 11.63 -9.10
C LYS A 32 -15.88 10.54 -8.09
N SER A 33 -14.65 10.06 -8.10
CA SER A 33 -14.21 9.01 -7.20
C SER A 33 -13.95 9.54 -5.79
N SER A 34 -14.13 8.68 -4.79
CA SER A 34 -13.93 8.98 -3.40
C SER A 34 -12.66 8.34 -2.84
N ILE A 35 -12.21 8.83 -1.68
CA ILE A 35 -11.11 8.21 -0.93
C ILE A 35 -11.42 6.74 -0.56
N LYS A 36 -12.70 6.41 -0.40
CA LYS A 36 -13.15 5.06 -0.10
C LYS A 36 -12.90 4.13 -1.28
N ASP A 37 -13.15 4.58 -2.51
CA ASP A 37 -12.89 3.79 -3.73
C ASP A 37 -11.39 3.49 -3.86
N LEU A 38 -10.54 4.46 -3.55
CA LEU A 38 -9.08 4.29 -3.54
C LEU A 38 -8.64 3.29 -2.46
N SER A 39 -9.15 3.45 -1.24
CA SER A 39 -8.88 2.55 -0.11
C SER A 39 -9.28 1.10 -0.43
N GLU A 40 -10.44 0.90 -1.06
CA GLU A 40 -10.89 -0.42 -1.51
C GLU A 40 -9.99 -1.01 -2.59
N ALA A 41 -9.58 -0.22 -3.58
CA ALA A 41 -8.68 -0.68 -4.63
C ALA A 41 -7.31 -1.09 -4.08
N VAL A 42 -6.75 -0.33 -3.13
CA VAL A 42 -5.46 -0.63 -2.51
C VAL A 42 -5.52 -1.91 -1.66
N ARG A 43 -6.60 -2.15 -0.90
CA ARG A 43 -6.75 -3.33 -0.03
C ARG A 43 -6.67 -4.67 -0.74
N VAL A 44 -7.05 -4.71 -2.02
CA VAL A 44 -7.02 -5.93 -2.83
C VAL A 44 -5.58 -6.45 -2.97
N ASP A 45 -4.57 -5.59 -2.86
CA ASP A 45 -3.16 -5.95 -3.01
C ASP A 45 -2.38 -5.67 -1.72
N GLN A 46 -2.01 -6.74 -1.01
CA GLN A 46 -1.24 -6.67 0.23
C GLN A 46 0.16 -6.05 0.03
N ALA A 47 0.76 -6.19 -1.16
CA ALA A 47 2.04 -5.54 -1.47
C ALA A 47 1.88 -4.03 -1.55
N LEU A 48 0.79 -3.56 -2.16
CA LEU A 48 0.49 -2.14 -2.28
C LEU A 48 0.14 -1.54 -0.91
N VAL A 49 -0.68 -2.23 -0.11
CA VAL A 49 -0.98 -1.87 1.28
C VAL A 49 0.31 -1.67 2.08
N ALA A 50 1.24 -2.64 2.03
CA ALA A 50 2.50 -2.55 2.76
C ALA A 50 3.37 -1.36 2.30
N LYS A 51 3.40 -1.08 0.99
CA LYS A 51 4.12 0.07 0.43
C LYS A 51 3.52 1.41 0.91
N VAL A 52 2.20 1.54 0.88
CA VAL A 52 1.50 2.74 1.38
C VAL A 52 1.81 2.96 2.86
N LEU A 53 1.63 1.93 3.70
CA LEU A 53 1.92 2.03 5.13
C LEU A 53 3.39 2.34 5.41
N ARG A 54 4.33 1.83 4.61
CA ARG A 54 5.77 2.14 4.74
C ARG A 54 6.04 3.62 4.44
N VAL A 55 5.40 4.18 3.42
CA VAL A 55 5.56 5.59 3.04
C VAL A 55 4.98 6.50 4.12
N VAL A 56 3.74 6.25 4.56
CA VAL A 56 3.08 7.07 5.59
C VAL A 56 3.79 6.99 6.94
N ASN A 57 4.32 5.82 7.32
CA ASN A 57 5.12 5.68 8.55
C ASN A 57 6.59 6.10 8.39
N SER A 58 6.98 6.68 7.26
CA SER A 58 8.35 7.15 7.06
C SER A 58 8.62 8.43 7.86
N ALA A 59 9.90 8.69 8.13
CA ALA A 59 10.33 9.90 8.83
C ALA A 59 9.86 11.20 8.13
N SER A 60 9.64 11.16 6.82
CA SER A 60 9.16 12.29 6.02
C SER A 60 7.79 12.81 6.47
N TYR A 61 6.92 11.93 7.00
CA TYR A 61 5.61 12.33 7.51
C TYR A 61 5.63 12.70 9.00
N GLY A 62 6.70 12.38 9.73
CA GLY A 62 6.91 12.84 11.11
C GLY A 62 5.82 12.43 12.12
N LEU A 63 5.11 11.32 11.87
CA LEU A 63 3.98 10.90 12.69
C LEU A 63 4.42 10.47 14.10
N ARG A 64 3.64 10.88 15.11
CA ARG A 64 3.89 10.52 16.53
C ARG A 64 3.60 9.05 16.83
N GLU A 65 2.60 8.50 16.14
CA GLU A 65 2.18 7.11 16.26
C GLU A 65 2.19 6.45 14.88
N LYS A 66 2.36 5.12 14.87
CA LYS A 66 2.36 4.35 13.62
C LYS A 66 0.93 4.10 13.13
N ILE A 67 0.73 4.31 11.84
CA ILE A 67 -0.50 3.97 11.12
C ILE A 67 -0.46 2.50 10.72
N SER A 68 -1.54 1.77 10.99
CA SER A 68 -1.64 0.33 10.72
C SER A 68 -2.69 -0.05 9.67
N THR A 69 -3.53 0.90 9.23
CA THR A 69 -4.61 0.66 8.28
C THR A 69 -4.55 1.66 7.13
N VAL A 70 -4.97 1.24 5.94
CA VAL A 70 -4.99 2.12 4.76
C VAL A 70 -6.10 3.18 4.85
N ASP A 71 -7.16 2.96 5.64
CA ASP A 71 -8.19 4.00 5.84
C ASP A 71 -7.67 5.18 6.66
N HIS A 72 -6.63 4.93 7.46
CA HIS A 72 -6.03 5.91 8.35
C HIS A 72 -4.72 6.48 7.79
N ALA A 73 -4.26 5.97 6.64
CA ALA A 73 -3.02 6.36 5.97
C ALA A 73 -3.28 7.52 4.99
#